data_AF-A0A1I7SII9-F1
#
_entry.id   AF-A0A1I7SII9-F1
#
_cell.length_a   1.000
_cell.length_b   1.000
_cell.length_c   1.000
_cell.angle_alpha   90.00
_cell.angle_beta   90.00
_cell.angle_gamma   90.00
#
_symmetry.space_group_name_H-M   'P 1'
#
loop_
_entity.id
_entity.type
_entity.pdbx_description
1 polymer ?
#
loop_
_entity_poly.entity_id
_entity_poly.type
_entity_poly.pdbx_seq_one_letter_code
_entity_poly.pdbx_strand_id
1 'polypeptide(L)'
;VGVWSGAISVGVLMPSPSQMGTKLASKTFVDGLSKIELLEKSRLSGKVGIHLFYERPIFGSCGEIIVDAWEMTRDEDYLTFLFPKSRPTPYYPVNTARNVARLGAKSRLFLSCDTENLPVNNYEPRMRKLAQKELIEKGQKMVLVHRRFEIADAAELPKSKTELFELYKLEYALEFHKNFYPAGHSIPFVDEWFQVPEDKNETSIFKIVDYNNGEWEPQFVGDTLAVPLHDESFPYPNRGHTELGYETCRAGFKFAVVNDLFTMHIGVKTGQSNAEKKGVRSWEPSYLRVVDRYLRRLDKAYPETNKKCGLFKP
;
A
#
# COMPACT_ATOMS: atom_id res chain seq x y z
N VAL A 1 -3.42 17.89 -9.80
CA VAL A 1 -3.01 16.56 -9.34
C VAL A 1 -1.99 16.00 -10.30
N GLY A 2 -0.87 15.52 -9.76
CA GLY A 2 0.24 15.04 -10.55
C GLY A 2 0.01 13.60 -10.94
N VAL A 3 0.38 13.24 -12.17
CA VAL A 3 0.51 11.84 -12.56
C VAL A 3 1.76 11.28 -11.88
N TRP A 4 1.65 10.10 -11.28
CA TRP A 4 2.82 9.39 -10.72
C TRP A 4 3.88 9.18 -11.81
N SER A 5 5.09 9.68 -11.60
CA SER A 5 6.18 9.60 -12.59
C SER A 5 7.14 8.44 -12.37
N GLY A 6 7.09 7.81 -11.19
CA GLY A 6 7.98 6.73 -10.78
C GLY A 6 7.64 5.38 -11.40
N ALA A 7 8.47 4.39 -11.08
CA ALA A 7 8.15 3.00 -11.39
C ALA A 7 6.98 2.51 -10.52
N ILE A 8 6.23 1.55 -11.03
CA ILE A 8 5.13 0.86 -10.35
C ILE A 8 5.44 -0.63 -10.42
N SER A 9 5.30 -1.32 -9.29
CA SER A 9 5.37 -2.77 -9.23
C SER A 9 4.05 -3.31 -8.71
N VAL A 10 3.46 -4.29 -9.41
CA VAL A 10 2.14 -4.83 -9.11
C VAL A 10 2.22 -6.34 -8.93
N GLY A 11 1.72 -6.83 -7.80
CA GLY A 11 1.50 -8.25 -7.55
C GLY A 11 0.07 -8.63 -7.96
N VAL A 12 -0.07 -9.59 -8.86
CA VAL A 12 -1.37 -10.05 -9.34
C VAL A 12 -1.57 -11.51 -8.95
N LEU A 13 -2.58 -11.76 -8.11
CA LEU A 13 -2.98 -13.12 -7.76
C LEU A 13 -3.63 -13.77 -8.98
N MET A 14 -3.08 -14.89 -9.38
CA MET A 14 -3.59 -15.74 -10.45
C MET A 14 -4.18 -17.02 -9.86
N PRO A 15 -5.19 -17.62 -10.51
CA PRO A 15 -5.63 -18.98 -10.18
C PRO A 15 -4.47 -19.97 -10.29
N SER A 16 -4.39 -20.95 -9.36
CA SER A 16 -3.38 -22.01 -9.46
C SER A 16 -3.61 -22.87 -10.70
N PRO A 17 -2.56 -23.23 -11.46
CA PRO A 17 -2.68 -24.16 -12.58
C PRO A 17 -3.26 -25.51 -12.10
N SER A 18 -4.17 -26.11 -12.88
CA SER A 18 -4.70 -27.44 -12.53
C SER A 18 -3.63 -28.51 -12.68
N GLN A 19 -3.50 -29.39 -11.69
CA GLN A 19 -2.49 -30.47 -11.64
C GLN A 19 -2.63 -31.56 -12.70
N MET A 20 -3.72 -31.59 -13.49
CA MET A 20 -3.82 -32.51 -14.62
C MET A 20 -3.12 -31.91 -15.84
N GLY A 21 -1.83 -32.22 -15.96
CA GLY A 21 -1.01 -31.86 -17.10
C GLY A 21 -1.63 -32.34 -18.41
N THR A 22 -2.03 -31.40 -19.26
CA THR A 22 -1.80 -31.30 -20.71
C THR A 22 -2.75 -30.25 -21.26
N LYS A 23 -2.21 -29.14 -21.80
CA LYS A 23 -2.92 -28.11 -22.58
C LYS A 23 -4.33 -27.73 -22.09
N LEU A 24 -4.38 -27.04 -20.97
CA LEU A 24 -5.11 -25.78 -20.87
C LEU A 24 -4.75 -25.28 -19.48
N ALA A 25 -4.03 -24.15 -19.40
CA ALA A 25 -4.33 -23.29 -18.29
C ALA A 25 -5.86 -23.18 -18.19
N SER A 26 -6.46 -23.31 -16.99
CA SER A 26 -7.92 -23.21 -16.87
C SER A 26 -8.40 -21.99 -17.67
N LYS A 27 -9.50 -22.08 -18.41
CA LYS A 27 -9.97 -20.96 -19.25
C LYS A 27 -9.98 -19.63 -18.48
N THR A 28 -10.38 -19.68 -17.20
CA THR A 28 -10.29 -18.58 -16.24
C THR A 28 -8.89 -18.02 -16.03
N PHE A 29 -7.85 -18.85 -15.97
CA PHE A 29 -6.47 -18.40 -15.91
C PHE A 29 -6.06 -17.65 -17.18
N VAL A 30 -6.39 -18.19 -18.37
CA VAL A 30 -6.07 -17.55 -19.65
C VAL A 30 -6.80 -16.21 -19.78
N ASP A 31 -8.10 -16.17 -19.46
CA ASP A 31 -8.89 -14.93 -19.44
C ASP A 31 -8.34 -13.92 -18.39
N GLY A 32 -7.80 -14.40 -17.28
CA GLY A 32 -7.12 -13.57 -16.28
C GLY A 32 -5.85 -12.92 -16.84
N LEU A 33 -5.02 -13.70 -17.55
CA LEU A 33 -3.83 -13.16 -18.24
C LEU A 33 -4.20 -12.18 -19.34
N SER A 34 -5.28 -12.42 -20.07
CA SER A 34 -5.80 -11.50 -21.08
C SER A 34 -6.04 -10.09 -20.54
N LYS A 35 -6.54 -9.96 -19.31
CA LYS A 35 -6.67 -8.64 -18.67
C LYS A 35 -5.34 -7.94 -18.43
N ILE A 36 -4.28 -8.69 -18.17
CA ILE A 36 -2.93 -8.16 -17.96
C ILE A 36 -2.32 -7.75 -19.30
N GLU A 37 -2.58 -8.51 -20.36
CA GLU A 37 -2.17 -8.17 -21.72
C GLU A 37 -2.82 -6.87 -22.22
N LEU A 38 -4.04 -6.55 -21.77
CA LEU A 38 -4.61 -5.21 -22.02
C LEU A 38 -3.77 -4.08 -21.39
N LEU A 39 -3.01 -4.37 -20.33
CA LEU A 39 -2.04 -3.45 -19.73
C LEU A 39 -0.67 -3.47 -20.43
N GLU A 40 -0.54 -4.14 -21.58
CA GLU A 40 0.71 -4.23 -22.34
C GLU A 40 1.30 -2.84 -22.62
N LYS A 41 0.47 -1.85 -22.99
CA LYS A 41 0.94 -0.47 -23.19
C LYS A 41 1.63 0.10 -21.95
N SER A 42 1.08 -0.18 -20.76
CA SER A 42 1.68 0.23 -19.48
C SER A 42 2.97 -0.53 -19.20
N ARG A 43 3.03 -1.82 -19.49
CA ARG A 43 4.26 -2.64 -19.38
C ARG A 43 5.37 -2.14 -20.31
N LEU A 44 5.04 -1.84 -21.55
CA LEU A 44 5.97 -1.33 -22.59
C LEU A 44 6.53 0.06 -22.27
N SER A 45 5.93 0.80 -21.33
CA SER A 45 6.51 2.04 -20.83
C SER A 45 7.86 1.85 -20.11
N GLY A 46 8.19 0.60 -19.73
CA GLY A 46 9.38 0.27 -18.94
C GLY A 46 9.29 0.69 -17.47
N LYS A 47 8.20 1.35 -17.06
CA LYS A 47 7.96 1.83 -15.69
C LYS A 47 7.10 0.89 -14.86
N VAL A 48 6.43 -0.09 -15.48
CA VAL A 48 5.49 -0.99 -14.79
C VAL A 48 6.03 -2.41 -14.79
N GLY A 49 6.28 -2.96 -13.59
CA GLY A 49 6.54 -4.37 -13.35
C GLY A 49 5.25 -5.08 -12.92
N ILE A 50 4.97 -6.23 -13.53
CA ILE A 50 3.82 -7.06 -13.19
C ILE A 50 4.33 -8.43 -12.76
N HIS A 51 3.94 -8.85 -11.56
CA HIS A 51 4.41 -10.07 -10.91
C HIS A 51 3.23 -10.97 -10.65
N LEU A 52 3.17 -12.09 -11.38
CA LEU A 52 2.12 -13.08 -11.22
C LEU A 52 2.48 -14.03 -10.09
N PHE A 53 1.54 -14.30 -9.20
CA PHE A 53 1.72 -15.29 -8.14
C PHE A 53 0.43 -16.09 -7.95
N TYR A 54 0.56 -17.32 -7.47
CA TYR A 54 -0.56 -18.23 -7.25
C TYR A 54 -0.29 -19.10 -6.02
N GLU A 55 -1.33 -19.72 -5.47
CA GLU A 55 -1.18 -20.60 -4.31
C GLU A 55 -0.40 -21.86 -4.70
N ARG A 56 0.65 -22.14 -3.92
CA ARG A 56 1.49 -23.32 -4.14
C ARG A 56 0.63 -24.59 -4.06
N PRO A 57 0.68 -25.49 -5.05
CA PRO A 57 -0.06 -26.74 -5.00
C PRO A 57 0.28 -27.57 -3.76
N ILE A 58 -0.73 -28.19 -3.14
CA ILE A 58 -0.56 -29.05 -1.96
C ILE A 58 0.30 -30.28 -2.30
N PHE A 59 0.17 -30.77 -3.53
CA PHE A 59 0.92 -31.91 -4.05
C PHE A 59 1.70 -31.51 -5.31
N GLY A 60 2.90 -32.07 -5.51
CA GLY A 60 3.73 -31.78 -6.68
C GLY A 60 4.55 -30.49 -6.61
N SER A 61 5.28 -30.20 -7.69
CA SER A 61 6.09 -28.99 -7.85
C SER A 61 5.27 -27.83 -8.42
N CYS A 62 5.76 -26.59 -8.23
CA CYS A 62 5.25 -25.46 -9.01
C CYS A 62 5.49 -25.75 -10.50
N GLY A 63 4.43 -25.62 -11.31
CA GLY A 63 4.51 -25.83 -12.76
C GLY A 63 4.94 -24.57 -13.49
N GLU A 64 5.48 -24.75 -14.70
CA GLU A 64 5.59 -23.65 -15.66
C GLU A 64 4.22 -23.27 -16.20
N ILE A 65 4.04 -21.98 -16.48
CA ILE A 65 2.83 -21.46 -17.09
C ILE A 65 3.13 -21.28 -18.58
N ILE A 66 2.50 -22.11 -19.41
CA ILE A 66 2.56 -22.00 -20.87
C ILE A 66 1.14 -21.71 -21.35
N VAL A 67 0.96 -20.57 -22.00
CA VAL A 67 -0.31 -20.14 -22.59
C VAL A 67 -0.07 -19.77 -24.03
N ASP A 68 -0.90 -20.29 -24.91
CA ASP A 68 -0.85 -19.93 -26.31
C ASP A 68 -1.54 -18.57 -26.52
N ALA A 69 -0.85 -17.63 -27.17
CA ALA A 69 -1.37 -16.28 -27.38
C ALA A 69 -2.71 -16.23 -28.14
N TRP A 70 -3.03 -17.26 -28.94
CA TRP A 70 -4.30 -17.35 -29.66
C TRP A 70 -5.49 -17.68 -28.74
N GLU A 71 -5.25 -18.22 -27.55
CA GLU A 71 -6.27 -18.45 -26.53
C GLU A 71 -6.63 -17.17 -25.77
N MET A 72 -5.81 -16.13 -25.87
CA MET A 72 -6.02 -14.86 -25.20
C MET A 72 -7.06 -14.03 -25.95
N THR A 73 -8.21 -13.81 -25.32
CA THR A 73 -9.21 -12.85 -25.80
C THR A 73 -8.82 -11.42 -25.43
N ARG A 74 -9.06 -10.46 -26.33
CA ARG A 74 -8.96 -9.00 -26.07
C ARG A 74 -10.34 -8.33 -25.98
N ASP A 75 -11.41 -9.13 -25.97
CA ASP A 75 -12.78 -8.64 -25.82
C ASP A 75 -12.99 -8.15 -24.38
N GLU A 76 -13.01 -6.83 -24.20
CA GLU A 76 -13.17 -6.19 -22.89
C GLU A 76 -14.54 -6.47 -22.27
N ASP A 77 -15.60 -6.58 -23.08
CA ASP A 77 -16.95 -6.85 -22.60
C ASP A 77 -17.04 -8.28 -22.07
N TYR A 78 -16.45 -9.24 -22.80
CA TYR A 78 -16.35 -10.63 -22.36
C TYR A 78 -15.54 -10.77 -21.07
N LEU A 79 -14.36 -10.15 -20.99
CA LEU A 79 -13.50 -10.18 -19.81
C LEU A 79 -14.16 -9.48 -18.61
N THR A 80 -14.92 -8.41 -18.87
CA THR A 80 -15.69 -7.71 -17.83
C THR A 80 -16.86 -8.56 -17.34
N PHE A 81 -17.54 -9.27 -18.23
CA PHE A 81 -18.60 -10.22 -17.87
C PHE A 81 -18.07 -11.39 -17.03
N LEU A 82 -16.92 -11.96 -17.39
CA LEU A 82 -16.29 -13.07 -16.66
C LEU A 82 -15.77 -12.66 -15.28
N PHE A 83 -15.21 -11.47 -15.19
CA PHE A 83 -14.67 -10.90 -13.96
C PHE A 83 -15.41 -9.59 -13.65
N PRO A 84 -16.72 -9.68 -13.31
CA PRO A 84 -17.51 -8.50 -13.00
C PRO A 84 -16.90 -7.82 -11.78
N LYS A 85 -17.03 -6.49 -11.69
CA LYS A 85 -16.49 -5.70 -10.57
C LYS A 85 -16.83 -6.36 -9.23
N SER A 86 -15.79 -6.92 -8.63
CA SER A 86 -15.66 -7.48 -7.27
C SER A 86 -16.86 -8.26 -6.71
N ARG A 87 -16.79 -9.59 -6.73
CA ARG A 87 -17.24 -10.35 -5.55
C ARG A 87 -16.18 -10.12 -4.47
N PRO A 88 -16.55 -9.74 -3.23
CA PRO A 88 -15.60 -9.69 -2.14
C PRO A 88 -14.94 -11.07 -2.03
N THR A 89 -13.64 -11.15 -2.26
CA THR A 89 -12.85 -12.33 -1.97
C THR A 89 -12.43 -12.22 -0.51
N PRO A 90 -13.09 -12.91 0.44
CA PRO A 90 -12.69 -12.86 1.84
C PRO A 90 -11.25 -13.37 2.08
N TYR A 91 -10.61 -13.92 1.04
CA TYR A 91 -9.27 -14.49 1.06
C TYR A 91 -8.31 -13.80 0.07
N TYR A 92 -8.46 -12.49 -0.21
CA TYR A 92 -7.45 -11.78 -1.01
C TYR A 92 -6.15 -11.61 -0.20
N PRO A 93 -5.02 -12.23 -0.61
CA PRO A 93 -3.76 -12.22 0.13
C PRO A 93 -3.00 -10.91 -0.14
N VAL A 94 -3.57 -9.79 0.30
CA VAL A 94 -3.08 -8.44 -0.02
C VAL A 94 -1.63 -8.24 0.40
N ASN A 95 -1.23 -8.74 1.57
CA ASN A 95 0.13 -8.59 2.08
C ASN A 95 1.14 -9.44 1.30
N THR A 96 0.77 -10.66 0.89
CA THR A 96 1.58 -11.44 -0.06
C THR A 96 1.70 -10.71 -1.40
N ALA A 97 0.61 -10.14 -1.93
CA ALA A 97 0.65 -9.37 -3.18
C ALA A 97 1.61 -8.17 -3.08
N ARG A 98 1.58 -7.44 -1.95
CA ARG A 98 2.50 -6.34 -1.66
C ARG A 98 3.94 -6.81 -1.57
N ASN A 99 4.21 -7.93 -0.90
CA ASN A 99 5.55 -8.50 -0.79
C ASN A 99 6.08 -8.96 -2.15
N VAL A 100 5.27 -9.67 -2.95
CA VAL A 100 5.61 -10.09 -4.31
C VAL A 100 5.95 -8.88 -5.19
N ALA A 101 5.12 -7.84 -5.14
CA ALA A 101 5.38 -6.59 -5.86
C ALA A 101 6.69 -5.94 -5.39
N ARG A 102 6.90 -5.84 -4.08
CA ARG A 102 8.09 -5.19 -3.50
C ARG A 102 9.38 -5.95 -3.80
N LEU A 103 9.37 -7.28 -3.68
CA LEU A 103 10.52 -8.14 -3.97
C LEU A 103 10.83 -8.20 -5.47
N GLY A 104 9.80 -8.08 -6.31
CA GLY A 104 9.95 -8.00 -7.76
C GLY A 104 10.36 -6.61 -8.28
N ALA A 105 10.24 -5.58 -7.46
CA ALA A 105 10.59 -4.21 -7.84
C ALA A 105 12.10 -4.07 -8.06
N LYS A 106 12.47 -3.35 -9.12
CA LYS A 106 13.89 -3.04 -9.43
C LYS A 106 14.43 -1.85 -8.64
N SER A 107 13.55 -1.07 -8.00
CA SER A 107 13.94 0.09 -7.20
C SER A 107 14.33 -0.34 -5.78
N ARG A 108 15.39 0.27 -5.24
CA ARG A 108 15.77 0.09 -3.83
C ARG A 108 14.80 0.79 -2.88
N LEU A 109 14.27 1.94 -3.28
CA LEU A 109 13.25 2.67 -2.54
C LEU A 109 11.86 2.18 -2.95
N PHE A 110 10.95 2.10 -1.99
CA PHE A 110 9.54 1.78 -2.23
C PHE A 110 8.63 2.74 -1.48
N LEU A 111 7.41 2.94 -1.98
CA LEU A 111 6.33 3.65 -1.32
C LEU A 111 5.24 2.65 -0.97
N SER A 112 4.88 2.54 0.30
CA SER A 112 3.69 1.79 0.73
C SER A 112 2.47 2.72 0.65
N CYS A 113 1.63 2.56 -0.37
CA CYS A 113 0.47 3.41 -0.63
C CYS A 113 -0.67 2.62 -1.26
N ASP A 114 -1.92 3.03 -1.01
CA ASP A 114 -3.09 2.50 -1.71
C ASP A 114 -3.18 3.10 -3.12
N THR A 115 -3.67 2.31 -4.08
CA THR A 115 -3.77 2.72 -5.49
C THR A 115 -4.78 3.85 -5.73
N GLU A 116 -5.72 4.05 -4.81
CA GLU A 116 -6.75 5.10 -4.87
C GLU A 116 -6.24 6.45 -4.33
N ASN A 117 -5.07 6.48 -3.70
CA ASN A 117 -4.46 7.70 -3.19
C ASN A 117 -3.69 8.42 -4.32
N LEU A 118 -4.12 9.64 -4.62
CA LEU A 118 -3.54 10.50 -5.62
C LEU A 118 -2.44 11.39 -5.01
N PRO A 119 -1.19 11.33 -5.51
CA PRO A 119 -0.14 12.20 -5.00
C PRO A 119 -0.32 13.66 -5.45
N VAL A 120 0.15 14.60 -4.62
CA VAL A 120 0.32 16.00 -5.03
C VAL A 120 1.25 16.12 -6.25
N ASN A 121 1.16 17.23 -6.99
CA ASN A 121 2.02 17.47 -8.15
C ASN A 121 3.51 17.30 -7.83
N ASN A 122 4.26 16.68 -8.75
CA ASN A 122 5.71 16.46 -8.64
C ASN A 122 6.16 15.68 -7.40
N TYR A 123 5.29 14.85 -6.81
CA TYR A 123 5.61 14.07 -5.60
C TYR A 123 6.85 13.19 -5.75
N GLU A 124 6.86 12.28 -6.74
CA GLU A 124 7.91 11.26 -6.85
C GLU A 124 9.32 11.85 -7.02
N PRO A 125 9.60 12.80 -7.93
CA PRO A 125 10.96 13.29 -8.10
C PRO A 125 11.47 14.02 -6.85
N ARG A 126 10.59 14.69 -6.10
CA ARG A 126 10.92 15.38 -4.84
C ARG A 126 11.18 14.37 -3.72
N MET A 127 10.27 13.42 -3.54
CA MET A 127 10.40 12.36 -2.53
C MET A 127 11.63 11.50 -2.77
N ARG A 128 11.89 11.09 -4.02
CA ARG A 128 13.04 10.26 -4.39
C ARG A 128 14.36 10.93 -4.05
N LYS A 129 14.50 12.25 -4.29
CA LYS A 129 15.70 13.01 -3.90
C LYS A 129 15.92 12.98 -2.39
N LEU A 130 14.89 13.26 -1.60
CA LEU A 130 14.98 13.23 -0.14
C LEU A 130 15.31 11.82 0.38
N ALA A 131 14.61 10.80 -0.13
CA ALA A 131 14.80 9.41 0.24
C ALA A 131 16.19 8.88 -0.11
N GLN A 132 16.71 9.23 -1.29
CA GLN A 132 18.07 8.89 -1.71
C GLN A 132 19.10 9.47 -0.75
N LYS A 133 18.96 10.75 -0.39
CA LYS A 133 19.87 11.43 0.54
C LYS A 133 19.80 10.85 1.96
N GLU A 134 18.61 10.77 2.55
CA GLU A 134 18.46 10.44 3.97
C GLU A 134 18.54 8.92 4.23
N LEU A 135 17.91 8.10 3.39
CA LEU A 135 17.81 6.66 3.62
C LEU A 135 19.00 5.90 3.03
N ILE A 136 19.50 6.31 1.86
CA ILE A 136 20.53 5.56 1.14
C ILE A 136 21.93 6.10 1.42
N GLU A 137 22.18 7.38 1.15
CA GLU A 137 23.51 7.99 1.27
C GLU A 137 23.95 8.16 2.72
N LYS A 138 23.05 8.67 3.57
CA LYS A 138 23.31 8.78 5.02
C LYS A 138 23.06 7.49 5.79
N GLY A 139 22.37 6.51 5.18
CA GLY A 139 22.04 5.23 5.82
C GLY A 139 21.18 5.37 7.07
N GLN A 140 20.33 6.39 7.16
CA GLN A 140 19.55 6.61 8.37
C GLN A 140 18.47 5.54 8.53
N LYS A 141 18.35 5.00 9.75
CA LYS A 141 17.31 4.05 10.11
C LYS A 141 15.98 4.76 10.37
N MET A 142 15.34 5.20 9.29
CA MET A 142 14.06 5.92 9.32
C MET A 142 13.20 5.59 8.10
N VAL A 143 11.92 5.96 8.17
CA VAL A 143 11.00 5.98 7.04
C VAL A 143 10.45 7.39 6.85
N LEU A 144 10.16 7.75 5.60
CA LEU A 144 9.64 9.07 5.24
C LEU A 144 8.13 9.00 5.08
N VAL A 145 7.39 9.59 6.02
CA VAL A 145 5.92 9.55 6.09
C VAL A 145 5.34 10.79 5.44
N HIS A 146 4.39 10.63 4.53
CA HIS A 146 3.59 11.73 4.00
C HIS A 146 2.22 11.81 4.68
N ARG A 147 1.67 13.02 4.75
CA ARG A 147 0.28 13.21 5.23
C ARG A 147 -0.71 12.81 4.14
N ARG A 148 -1.90 12.40 4.55
CA ARG A 148 -2.97 11.99 3.65
C ARG A 148 -4.22 12.77 3.97
N PHE A 149 -4.97 13.13 2.94
CA PHE A 149 -6.18 13.92 3.06
C PHE A 149 -7.32 13.30 2.25
N GLU A 150 -8.54 13.46 2.74
CA GLU A 150 -9.77 13.23 1.97
C GLU A 150 -10.27 14.57 1.46
N ILE A 151 -10.55 14.65 0.16
CA ILE A 151 -11.05 15.85 -0.49
C ILE A 151 -12.51 15.63 -0.87
N ALA A 152 -13.38 16.57 -0.51
CA ALA A 152 -14.80 16.49 -0.84
C ALA A 152 -15.02 16.37 -2.36
N ASP A 153 -16.00 15.56 -2.78
CA ASP A 153 -16.24 15.23 -4.20
C ASP A 153 -16.48 16.47 -5.09
N ALA A 154 -17.08 17.52 -4.52
CA ALA A 154 -17.40 18.75 -5.23
C ALA A 154 -16.20 19.73 -5.32
N ALA A 155 -15.10 19.47 -4.63
CA ALA A 155 -13.94 20.35 -4.58
C ALA A 155 -12.92 20.00 -5.68
N GLU A 156 -12.25 21.03 -6.21
CA GLU A 156 -11.10 20.81 -7.07
C GLU A 156 -9.92 20.25 -6.29
N LEU A 157 -9.26 19.24 -6.84
CA LEU A 157 -8.13 18.60 -6.17
C LEU A 157 -6.90 19.55 -6.12
N PRO A 158 -6.36 19.81 -4.92
CA PRO A 158 -5.29 20.78 -4.75
C PRO A 158 -4.01 20.31 -5.45
N LYS A 159 -3.30 21.26 -6.06
CA LYS A 159 -2.04 21.03 -6.79
C LYS A 159 -0.81 21.36 -5.95
N SER A 160 -1.00 22.00 -4.79
CA SER A 160 0.03 22.48 -3.89
C SER A 160 -0.42 22.36 -2.42
N LYS A 161 0.53 22.42 -1.48
CA LYS A 161 0.22 22.46 -0.04
C LYS A 161 -0.53 23.75 0.32
N THR A 162 -0.22 24.85 -0.37
CA THR A 162 -0.93 26.12 -0.22
C THR A 162 -2.41 25.97 -0.57
N GLU A 163 -2.74 25.40 -1.73
CA GLU A 163 -4.14 25.14 -2.11
C GLU A 163 -4.82 24.16 -1.15
N LEU A 164 -4.12 23.11 -0.72
CA LEU A 164 -4.63 22.17 0.28
C LEU A 164 -4.99 22.89 1.59
N PHE A 165 -4.18 23.85 2.03
CA PHE A 165 -4.46 24.60 3.25
C PHE A 165 -5.72 25.45 3.13
N GLU A 166 -5.98 26.05 1.97
CA GLU A 166 -7.23 26.76 1.71
C GLU A 166 -8.44 25.84 1.80
N LEU A 167 -8.38 24.66 1.18
CA LEU A 167 -9.45 23.66 1.30
C LEU A 167 -9.61 23.14 2.73
N TYR A 168 -8.51 22.99 3.47
CA TYR A 168 -8.52 22.53 4.85
C TYR A 168 -9.22 23.53 5.78
N LYS A 169 -8.94 24.84 5.61
CA LYS A 169 -9.61 25.91 6.36
C LYS A 169 -11.11 25.99 6.08
N LEU A 170 -11.51 25.63 4.86
CA LEU A 170 -12.91 25.60 4.43
C LEU A 170 -13.61 24.26 4.71
N GLU A 171 -12.93 23.31 5.37
CA GLU A 171 -13.42 21.96 5.66
C GLU A 171 -13.75 21.10 4.42
N TYR A 172 -13.29 21.52 3.23
CA TYR A 172 -13.36 20.72 2.00
C TYR A 172 -12.24 19.68 1.90
N ALA A 173 -11.19 19.82 2.71
CA ALA A 173 -10.14 18.82 2.88
C ALA A 173 -10.04 18.43 4.37
N LEU A 174 -10.03 17.14 4.65
CA LEU A 174 -9.89 16.59 6.00
C LEU A 174 -8.67 15.68 6.05
N GLU A 175 -8.03 15.56 7.23
CA GLU A 175 -7.07 14.46 7.42
C GLU A 175 -7.75 13.13 7.09
N PHE A 176 -7.00 12.22 6.46
CA PHE A 176 -7.55 10.96 5.95
C PHE A 176 -8.27 10.16 7.05
N HIS A 177 -9.51 9.75 6.77
CA HIS A 177 -10.39 9.04 7.69
C HIS A 177 -10.67 9.80 9.00
N LYS A 178 -10.56 11.13 9.04
CA LYS A 178 -10.87 11.93 10.25
C LYS A 178 -12.26 11.62 10.82
N ASN A 179 -13.25 11.37 9.96
CA ASN A 179 -14.63 11.10 10.36
C ASN A 179 -14.94 9.61 10.60
N PHE A 180 -14.01 8.71 10.29
CA PHE A 180 -14.24 7.26 10.37
C PHE A 180 -13.27 6.60 11.36
N TYR A 181 -11.98 6.87 11.23
CA TYR A 181 -10.95 6.23 12.03
C TYR A 181 -9.73 7.13 12.30
N PRO A 182 -9.89 8.23 13.04
CA PRO A 182 -8.83 9.19 13.30
C PRO A 182 -7.65 8.56 14.07
N ALA A 183 -7.93 7.65 15.01
CA ALA A 183 -6.88 6.96 15.77
C ALA A 183 -5.89 6.20 14.87
N GLY A 184 -6.32 5.67 13.72
CA GLY A 184 -5.42 4.98 12.81
C GLY A 184 -4.58 5.90 11.92
N HIS A 185 -4.92 7.18 11.78
CA HIS A 185 -4.48 7.97 10.63
C HIS A 185 -4.07 9.41 10.92
N SER A 186 -4.50 10.00 12.03
CA SER A 186 -4.07 11.35 12.44
C SER A 186 -2.56 11.37 12.71
N ILE A 187 -1.89 12.42 12.22
CA ILE A 187 -0.48 12.68 12.48
C ILE A 187 -0.39 14.01 13.25
N PRO A 188 0.24 14.05 14.44
CA PRO A 188 0.32 15.27 15.24
C PRO A 188 0.89 16.48 14.50
N PHE A 189 0.58 17.69 14.95
CA PHE A 189 1.14 18.95 14.43
C PHE A 189 0.70 19.31 13.01
N VAL A 190 -0.57 19.06 12.64
CA VAL A 190 -1.09 19.41 11.30
C VAL A 190 -1.08 20.93 11.05
N ASP A 191 -1.45 21.73 12.04
CA ASP A 191 -1.48 23.19 11.90
C ASP A 191 -0.06 23.76 11.75
N GLU A 192 0.89 23.31 12.58
CA GLU A 192 2.32 23.64 12.44
C GLU A 192 2.87 23.20 11.08
N TRP A 193 2.48 22.01 10.62
CA TRP A 193 2.88 21.50 9.32
C TRP A 193 2.43 22.46 8.23
N PHE A 194 1.17 22.93 8.23
CA PHE A 194 0.69 23.92 7.25
C PHE A 194 1.46 25.25 7.27
N GLN A 195 2.01 25.66 8.42
CA GLN A 195 2.80 26.90 8.51
C GLN A 195 4.21 26.79 7.92
N VAL A 196 4.74 25.58 7.71
CA VAL A 196 6.07 25.42 7.11
C VAL A 196 5.99 25.68 5.60
N PRO A 197 6.80 26.60 5.05
CA PRO A 197 6.76 26.93 3.62
C PRO A 197 6.96 25.71 2.72
N GLU A 198 6.20 25.62 1.63
CA GLU A 198 6.42 24.61 0.59
C GLU A 198 7.53 25.01 -0.37
N ASP A 199 8.25 24.02 -0.89
CA ASP A 199 9.21 24.17 -1.98
C ASP A 199 8.69 23.39 -3.20
N LYS A 200 8.65 24.01 -4.38
CA LYS A 200 8.09 23.37 -5.59
C LYS A 200 9.05 22.40 -6.28
N ASN A 201 10.33 22.43 -5.93
CA ASN A 201 11.43 21.71 -6.56
C ASN A 201 12.02 20.61 -5.67
N GLU A 202 11.99 20.82 -4.36
CA GLU A 202 12.52 19.92 -3.34
C GLU A 202 11.50 19.68 -2.22
N THR A 203 11.83 18.81 -1.29
CA THR A 203 11.05 18.58 -0.07
C THR A 203 12.01 18.34 1.08
N SER A 204 11.53 18.47 2.31
CA SER A 204 12.32 18.35 3.53
C SER A 204 11.60 17.51 4.57
N ILE A 205 12.33 17.07 5.58
CA ILE A 205 11.74 16.51 6.79
C ILE A 205 11.17 17.68 7.59
N PHE A 206 9.88 17.61 7.90
CA PHE A 206 9.22 18.54 8.83
C PHE A 206 9.57 18.18 10.27
N LYS A 207 9.29 16.94 10.68
CA LYS A 207 9.45 16.51 12.07
C LYS A 207 9.57 15.00 12.17
N ILE A 208 10.35 14.52 13.14
CA ILE A 208 10.31 13.11 13.53
C ILE A 208 9.22 12.96 14.59
N VAL A 209 8.33 11.99 14.39
CA VAL A 209 7.25 11.67 15.31
C VAL A 209 7.46 10.31 15.95
N ASP A 210 7.07 10.19 17.21
CA ASP A 210 7.13 8.92 17.94
C ASP A 210 5.96 8.03 17.54
N TYR A 211 6.24 6.74 17.31
CA TYR A 211 5.21 5.73 17.06
C TYR A 211 4.62 5.25 18.40
N ASN A 212 3.91 6.14 19.11
CA ASN A 212 3.32 5.86 20.42
C ASN A 212 1.92 5.25 20.36
N ASN A 213 1.36 5.13 19.15
CA ASN A 213 0.04 4.60 18.89
C ASN A 213 0.16 3.35 18.00
N GLY A 214 -0.08 2.17 18.57
CA GLY A 214 0.01 0.90 17.84
C GLY A 214 -1.15 0.65 16.87
N GLU A 215 -2.10 1.59 16.77
CA GLU A 215 -3.15 1.59 15.75
C GLU A 215 -2.77 2.41 14.52
N TRP A 216 -1.69 3.21 14.61
CA TRP A 216 -1.30 4.12 13.56
C TRP A 216 -0.84 3.37 12.32
N GLU A 217 -1.42 3.72 11.18
CA GLU A 217 -1.17 3.17 9.87
C GLU A 217 -0.54 4.23 8.96
N PRO A 218 0.77 4.48 9.11
CA PRO A 218 1.48 5.40 8.23
C PRO A 218 1.67 4.80 6.84
N GLN A 219 1.47 5.62 5.81
CA GLN A 219 2.03 5.36 4.49
C GLN A 219 3.37 6.07 4.38
N PHE A 220 4.39 5.36 3.89
CA PHE A 220 5.76 5.87 3.91
C PHE A 220 6.62 5.38 2.75
N VAL A 221 7.68 6.12 2.48
CA VAL A 221 8.82 5.68 1.68
C VAL A 221 9.90 5.08 2.57
N GLY A 222 10.43 3.93 2.16
CA GLY A 222 11.48 3.19 2.87
C GLY A 222 12.50 2.56 1.95
N ASP A 223 13.63 2.15 2.53
CA ASP A 223 14.62 1.28 1.86
C ASP A 223 14.12 -0.17 1.91
N THR A 224 13.97 -0.78 0.73
CA THR A 224 13.46 -2.14 0.57
C THR A 224 14.32 -3.17 1.30
N LEU A 225 15.62 -2.91 1.45
CA LEU A 225 16.56 -3.82 2.11
C LEU A 225 16.54 -3.70 3.65
N ALA A 226 16.05 -2.57 4.17
CA ALA A 226 16.11 -2.26 5.60
C ALA A 226 14.76 -2.43 6.29
N VAL A 227 13.66 -2.01 5.64
CA VAL A 227 12.31 -2.11 6.21
C VAL A 227 11.84 -3.57 6.16
N PRO A 228 11.21 -4.12 7.20
CA PRO A 228 10.60 -5.46 7.17
C PRO A 228 9.59 -5.63 6.04
N LEU A 229 9.31 -6.87 5.65
CA LEU A 229 8.21 -7.19 4.73
C LEU A 229 6.88 -7.18 5.49
N HIS A 230 5.77 -7.10 4.77
CA HIS A 230 4.45 -7.27 5.38
C HIS A 230 4.31 -8.67 5.96
N ASP A 231 3.69 -8.81 7.12
CA ASP A 231 3.32 -10.12 7.66
C ASP A 231 2.12 -10.67 6.87
N GLU A 232 2.38 -11.70 6.08
CA GLU A 232 1.41 -12.31 5.16
C GLU A 232 0.27 -13.04 5.87
N SER A 233 0.37 -13.24 7.19
CA SER A 233 -0.70 -13.86 7.97
C SER A 233 -1.85 -12.90 8.28
N PHE A 234 -1.68 -11.59 8.11
CA PHE A 234 -2.74 -10.60 8.29
C PHE A 234 -3.73 -10.61 7.12
N PRO A 235 -5.01 -10.93 7.37
CA PRO A 235 -6.01 -11.00 6.31
C PRO A 235 -6.59 -9.64 5.96
N TYR A 236 -6.94 -9.42 4.70
CA TYR A 236 -7.72 -8.24 4.32
C TYR A 236 -9.14 -8.27 4.93
N PRO A 237 -9.68 -7.15 5.46
CA PRO A 237 -9.08 -5.82 5.57
C PRO A 237 -8.40 -5.54 6.93
N ASN A 238 -8.16 -6.55 7.76
CA ASN A 238 -7.70 -6.38 9.14
C ASN A 238 -6.23 -5.96 9.21
N ARG A 239 -5.98 -4.68 9.57
CA ARG A 239 -4.67 -4.13 9.98
C ARG A 239 -3.52 -4.36 8.99
N GLY A 240 -3.81 -4.54 7.70
CA GLY A 240 -2.82 -4.96 6.70
C GLY A 240 -1.63 -4.02 6.51
N HIS A 241 -1.80 -2.71 6.68
CA HIS A 241 -0.68 -1.76 6.70
C HIS A 241 -0.25 -1.39 8.13
N THR A 242 -1.16 -1.43 9.09
CA THR A 242 -0.86 -1.18 10.51
C THR A 242 0.24 -2.13 11.01
N GLU A 243 0.20 -3.41 10.62
CA GLU A 243 1.22 -4.39 10.99
C GLU A 243 2.62 -4.01 10.47
N LEU A 244 2.73 -3.55 9.22
CA LEU A 244 4.04 -3.14 8.69
C LEU A 244 4.57 -1.91 9.44
N GLY A 245 3.71 -0.93 9.72
CA GLY A 245 4.07 0.25 10.50
C GLY A 245 4.56 -0.13 11.91
N TYR A 246 3.84 -1.03 12.57
CA TYR A 246 4.18 -1.51 13.91
C TYR A 246 5.52 -2.25 13.93
N GLU A 247 5.72 -3.21 13.02
CA GLU A 247 6.96 -3.96 12.91
C GLU A 247 8.14 -3.04 12.54
N THR A 248 7.91 -2.04 11.69
CA THR A 248 8.92 -1.02 11.36
C THR A 248 9.36 -0.23 12.61
N CYS A 249 8.41 0.17 13.47
CA CYS A 249 8.75 0.75 14.77
C CYS A 249 9.54 -0.23 15.65
N ARG A 250 9.08 -1.47 15.75
CA ARG A 250 9.73 -2.51 16.56
C ARG A 250 11.15 -2.79 16.05
N ALA A 251 11.39 -2.71 14.75
CA ALA A 251 12.72 -2.79 14.16
C ALA A 251 13.62 -1.59 14.48
N GLY A 252 13.12 -0.56 15.15
CA GLY A 252 13.88 0.60 15.64
C GLY A 252 13.99 1.76 14.65
N PHE A 253 13.05 1.86 13.70
CA PHE A 253 13.01 2.96 12.74
C PHE A 253 12.37 4.22 13.36
N LYS A 254 12.88 5.38 12.96
CA LYS A 254 12.22 6.68 13.20
C LYS A 254 11.20 6.99 12.10
N PHE A 255 10.14 7.70 12.43
CA PHE A 255 9.11 8.11 11.46
C PHE A 255 9.27 9.60 11.18
N ALA A 256 9.86 9.95 10.04
CA ALA A 256 10.12 11.32 9.64
C ALA A 256 8.98 11.81 8.74
N VAL A 257 8.14 12.70 9.25
CA VAL A 257 7.07 13.34 8.49
C VAL A 257 7.68 14.36 7.53
N VAL A 258 7.33 14.27 6.24
CA VAL A 258 7.79 15.19 5.20
C VAL A 258 6.95 16.46 5.16
N ASN A 259 7.53 17.57 4.70
CA ASN A 259 6.97 18.91 4.82
C ASN A 259 5.80 19.21 3.88
N ASP A 260 5.87 18.81 2.62
CA ASP A 260 5.02 19.41 1.57
C ASP A 260 4.67 18.43 0.46
N LEU A 261 4.83 17.14 0.78
CA LEU A 261 4.35 16.02 0.01
C LEU A 261 3.24 15.32 0.77
N PHE A 262 2.14 15.09 0.06
CA PHE A 262 0.93 14.46 0.59
C PHE A 262 0.21 13.68 -0.51
N THR A 263 -0.69 12.80 -0.10
CA THR A 263 -1.64 12.12 -1.00
C THR A 263 -3.08 12.49 -0.65
N MET A 264 -3.96 12.29 -1.62
CA MET A 264 -5.36 12.67 -1.55
C MET A 264 -6.24 11.49 -1.95
N HIS A 265 -7.33 11.30 -1.23
CA HIS A 265 -8.42 10.42 -1.60
C HIS A 265 -9.63 11.28 -1.98
N ILE A 266 -10.31 10.93 -3.07
CA ILE A 266 -11.54 11.63 -3.50
C ILE A 266 -12.72 11.07 -2.71
N GLY A 267 -13.48 11.96 -2.07
CA GLY A 267 -14.58 11.61 -1.20
C GLY A 267 -14.14 11.38 0.24
N VAL A 268 -15.07 11.63 1.17
CA VAL A 268 -14.87 11.50 2.62
C VAL A 268 -15.52 10.22 3.11
N LYS A 269 -14.73 9.28 3.63
CA LYS A 269 -15.24 8.02 4.17
C LYS A 269 -15.90 8.24 5.53
N THR A 270 -17.14 7.77 5.66
CA THR A 270 -17.93 7.85 6.91
C THR A 270 -18.16 6.49 7.55
N GLY A 271 -17.74 5.40 6.91
CA GLY A 271 -17.96 4.05 7.43
C GLY A 271 -17.33 2.95 6.57
N GLN A 272 -17.38 1.73 7.07
CA GLN A 272 -16.99 0.53 6.31
C GLN A 272 -18.04 0.15 5.28
N SER A 273 -17.57 -0.27 4.11
CA SER A 273 -18.37 -0.96 3.10
C SER A 273 -18.86 -2.33 3.59
N ASN A 274 -19.89 -2.86 2.95
CA ASN A 274 -20.40 -4.20 3.25
C ASN A 274 -19.36 -5.30 2.98
N ALA A 275 -18.49 -5.09 1.99
CA ALA A 275 -17.39 -6.00 1.66
C ALA A 275 -16.36 -6.04 2.79
N GLU A 276 -15.95 -4.88 3.31
CA GLU A 276 -15.02 -4.78 4.45
C GLU A 276 -15.63 -5.45 5.70
N LYS A 277 -16.89 -5.15 6.03
CA LYS A 277 -17.60 -5.78 7.16
C LYS A 277 -17.63 -7.30 7.04
N LYS A 278 -17.91 -7.84 5.84
CA LYS A 278 -17.90 -9.29 5.59
C LYS A 278 -16.49 -9.88 5.69
N GLY A 279 -15.48 -9.15 5.23
CA GLY A 279 -14.08 -9.53 5.36
C GLY A 279 -13.66 -9.67 6.82
N VAL A 280 -13.93 -8.63 7.63
CA VAL A 280 -13.64 -8.64 9.08
C VAL A 280 -14.29 -9.86 9.76
N ARG A 281 -15.60 -10.04 9.58
CA ARG A 281 -16.35 -11.17 10.18
C ARG A 281 -15.83 -12.55 9.79
N SER A 282 -15.38 -12.71 8.53
CA SER A 282 -14.84 -13.98 8.06
C SER A 282 -13.59 -14.44 8.84
N TRP A 283 -12.84 -13.50 9.41
CA TRP A 283 -11.56 -13.76 10.08
C TRP A 283 -11.61 -13.66 11.61
N GLU A 284 -12.68 -13.11 12.19
CA GLU A 284 -12.87 -12.99 13.65
C GLU A 284 -12.43 -14.23 14.45
N PRO A 285 -12.78 -15.48 14.06
CA PRO A 285 -12.43 -16.67 14.86
C PRO A 285 -10.92 -16.97 14.95
N SER A 286 -10.13 -16.48 13.98
CA SER A 286 -8.70 -16.78 13.85
C SER A 286 -7.81 -15.57 14.03
N TYR A 287 -8.36 -14.35 13.95
CA TYR A 287 -7.58 -13.12 13.92
C TYR A 287 -6.75 -12.89 15.19
N LEU A 288 -7.30 -13.18 16.38
CA LEU A 288 -6.53 -13.07 17.63
C LEU A 288 -5.31 -13.99 17.66
N ARG A 289 -5.38 -15.18 17.04
CA ARG A 289 -4.22 -16.08 16.93
C ARG A 289 -3.16 -15.54 15.98
N VAL A 290 -3.57 -14.85 14.92
CA VAL A 290 -2.65 -14.15 14.00
C VAL A 290 -1.89 -13.08 14.77
N VAL A 291 -2.61 -12.19 15.48
CA VAL A 291 -2.02 -11.10 16.27
C VAL A 291 -1.08 -11.63 17.35
N ASP A 292 -1.50 -12.66 18.10
CA ASP A 292 -0.71 -13.26 19.17
C ASP A 292 0.60 -13.92 18.65
N ARG A 293 0.54 -14.60 17.50
CA ARG A 293 1.74 -15.14 16.84
C ARG A 293 2.67 -14.03 16.36
N TYR A 294 2.11 -12.99 15.76
CA TYR A 294 2.84 -11.81 15.29
C TYR A 294 3.57 -11.13 16.44
N LEU A 295 2.89 -10.81 17.54
CA LEU A 295 3.49 -10.15 18.69
C LEU A 295 4.58 -10.99 19.35
N ARG A 296 4.37 -12.30 19.53
CA ARG A 296 5.43 -13.19 20.03
C ARG A 296 6.67 -13.22 19.14
N ARG A 297 6.49 -13.21 17.81
CA ARG A 297 7.60 -13.12 16.86
C ARG A 297 8.36 -11.81 17.05
N LEU A 298 7.66 -10.68 17.16
CA LEU A 298 8.27 -9.37 17.34
C LEU A 298 8.96 -9.21 18.70
N ASP A 299 8.41 -9.77 19.78
CA ASP A 299 9.04 -9.75 21.09
C ASP A 299 10.36 -10.52 21.11
N LYS A 300 10.43 -11.62 20.35
CA LYS A 300 11.67 -12.37 20.16
C LYS A 300 12.66 -11.64 19.25
N ALA A 301 12.20 -11.06 18.15
CA ALA A 301 13.06 -10.40 17.15
C ALA A 301 13.56 -9.03 17.62
N TYR A 302 12.74 -8.31 18.40
CA TYR A 302 12.95 -6.92 18.80
C TYR A 302 12.63 -6.70 20.30
N PRO A 303 13.42 -7.30 21.22
CA PRO A 303 13.16 -7.19 22.66
C PRO A 303 13.31 -5.74 23.18
N GLU A 304 14.25 -4.98 22.62
CA GLU A 304 14.62 -3.63 23.09
C GLU A 304 13.60 -2.51 22.77
N THR A 305 12.62 -2.80 21.91
CA THR A 305 11.63 -1.83 21.44
C THR A 305 10.21 -2.11 21.93
N ASN A 306 10.01 -3.19 22.71
CA ASN A 306 8.69 -3.60 23.21
C ASN A 306 7.99 -2.47 23.99
N LYS A 307 8.75 -1.67 24.76
CA LYS A 307 8.22 -0.53 25.53
C LYS A 307 8.31 0.83 24.81
N LYS A 308 8.88 0.87 23.60
CA LYS A 308 9.10 2.12 22.85
C LYS A 308 7.99 2.41 21.85
N CYS A 309 7.45 1.36 21.24
CA CYS A 309 6.32 1.46 20.33
C CYS A 309 5.01 1.46 21.13
N GLY A 310 3.96 2.06 20.57
CA GLY A 310 2.61 1.98 21.14
C GLY A 310 2.14 0.55 21.35
N LEU A 311 1.03 0.35 22.07
CA LEU A 311 0.45 -0.98 22.21
C LEU A 311 -0.27 -1.37 20.91
N PHE A 312 0.11 -2.50 20.30
CA PHE A 312 -0.63 -3.05 19.16
C PHE A 312 -2.00 -3.54 19.63
N LYS A 313 -3.06 -2.99 19.06
CA LYS A 313 -4.42 -3.44 19.34
C LYS A 313 -4.90 -4.34 18.19
N PRO A 314 -5.44 -5.54 18.48
CA PRO A 314 -6.16 -6.33 17.49
C PRO A 314 -7.26 -5.48 16.84
#